data_AF-A0Z9E0-F1
#
_entry.id   AF-A0Z9E0-F1
#
_cell.length_a   1.000
_cell.length_b   1.000
_cell.length_c   1.000
_cell.angle_alpha   90.00
_cell.angle_beta   90.00
_cell.angle_gamma   90.00
#
_symmetry.space_group_name_H-M   'P 1'
#
loop_
_entity.id
_entity.type
_entity.pdbx_description
1 polymer ?
#
loop_
_entity_poly.entity_id
_entity_poly.type
_entity_poly.pdbx_seq_one_letter_code
_entity_poly.pdbx_strand_id
1 'polypeptide(L)'
;MEVVEVATGRVWMSVEPATQQDYDLLLKKLDKAFRGVGLGDASMDAALFRYSPNGEGKPVRERHIAGRPFMHVAIPGEPFVHSDGMIQIEVNKSHVVGYEAGRILTIMSLPEGDFVEVVGNAEHDEDLPLPDKGRLRTVELQAPWIVTLPSPTVAFFYFGSGMRSF
;
A
#
# COMPACT_ATOMS: atom_id res chain seq x y z
N MET A 1 4.46 -5.07 6.37
CA MET A 1 4.05 -6.40 5.89
C MET A 1 2.54 -6.55 5.97
N GLU A 2 1.96 -7.33 5.07
CA GLU A 2 0.51 -7.57 5.00
C GLU A 2 0.18 -9.05 4.79
N VAL A 3 -1.00 -9.45 5.29
CA VAL A 3 -1.63 -10.75 5.03
C VAL A 3 -3.08 -10.55 4.60
N VAL A 4 -3.64 -11.50 3.86
CA VAL A 4 -5.04 -11.49 3.45
C VAL A 4 -5.79 -12.67 4.05
N GLU A 5 -6.97 -12.43 4.60
CA GLU A 5 -7.91 -13.47 5.04
C GLU A 5 -8.62 -14.07 3.82
N VAL A 6 -8.36 -15.34 3.53
CA VAL A 6 -8.77 -16.00 2.28
C VAL A 6 -10.29 -16.00 2.08
N ALA A 7 -11.06 -16.23 3.15
CA ALA A 7 -12.50 -16.34 3.07
C ALA A 7 -13.21 -15.02 2.77
N THR A 8 -12.58 -13.88 3.09
CA THR A 8 -13.24 -12.56 3.06
C THR A 8 -12.52 -11.54 2.19
N GLY A 9 -11.29 -11.84 1.74
CA GLY A 9 -10.43 -10.89 1.03
C GLY A 9 -9.89 -9.76 1.91
N ARG A 10 -10.16 -9.76 3.22
CA ARG A 10 -9.72 -8.68 4.12
C ARG A 10 -8.20 -8.65 4.25
N VAL A 11 -7.62 -7.49 4.04
CA VAL A 11 -6.18 -7.26 4.20
C VAL A 11 -5.89 -6.73 5.59
N TRP A 12 -4.92 -7.37 6.23
CA TRP A 12 -4.44 -7.08 7.57
C TRP A 12 -2.98 -6.65 7.49
N MET A 13 -2.67 -5.46 8.01
CA MET A 13 -1.31 -4.90 8.06
C MET A 13 -0.74 -5.00 9.47
N SER A 14 0.52 -5.43 9.59
CA SER A 14 1.24 -5.44 10.87
C SER A 14 1.31 -4.02 11.44
N VAL A 15 1.05 -3.86 12.74
CA VAL A 15 1.20 -2.57 13.44
C VAL A 15 2.67 -2.21 13.60
N GLU A 16 3.52 -3.23 13.76
CA GLU A 16 4.95 -3.05 13.98
C GLU A 16 5.72 -3.14 12.65
N PRO A 17 6.82 -2.36 12.52
CA PRO A 17 7.80 -2.58 11.47
C PRO A 17 8.29 -4.03 11.48
N ALA A 18 8.69 -4.50 10.31
CA ALA A 18 9.10 -5.88 10.13
C ALA A 18 10.25 -6.00 9.15
N THR A 19 11.13 -6.95 9.44
CA THR A 19 12.20 -7.37 8.54
C THR A 19 11.74 -8.50 7.61
N GLN A 20 12.54 -8.83 6.60
CA GLN A 20 12.31 -10.03 5.79
C GLN A 20 12.29 -11.31 6.65
N GLN A 21 13.16 -11.40 7.66
CA GLN A 21 13.19 -12.54 8.57
C GLN A 21 11.89 -12.66 9.38
N ASP A 22 11.32 -11.53 9.84
CA ASP A 22 10.01 -11.52 10.51
C ASP A 22 8.91 -12.05 9.58
N TYR A 23 8.94 -11.63 8.32
CA TYR A 23 7.95 -12.06 7.32
C TYR A 23 8.08 -13.57 7.03
N ASP A 24 9.29 -14.08 6.83
CA ASP A 24 9.52 -15.51 6.60
C ASP A 24 9.09 -16.37 7.80
N LEU A 25 9.31 -15.88 9.02
CA LEU A 25 8.84 -16.54 10.25
C LEU A 25 7.32 -16.50 10.37
N LEU A 26 6.68 -15.39 9.98
CA LEU A 26 5.23 -15.27 9.93
C LEU A 26 4.63 -16.31 8.99
N LEU A 27 5.16 -16.43 7.76
CA LEU A 27 4.64 -17.36 6.75
C LEU A 27 4.65 -18.82 7.24
N LYS A 28 5.67 -19.21 8.01
CA LYS A 28 5.77 -20.56 8.60
C LYS A 28 4.72 -20.85 9.68
N LYS A 29 4.20 -19.81 10.33
CA LYS A 29 3.23 -19.91 11.44
C LYS A 29 1.80 -19.54 11.01
N LEU A 30 1.62 -19.16 9.75
CA LEU A 30 0.35 -18.63 9.25
C LEU A 30 -0.68 -19.76 9.15
N ASP A 31 -1.86 -19.53 9.71
CA ASP A 31 -3.00 -20.44 9.53
C ASP A 31 -3.46 -20.43 8.07
N LYS A 32 -4.02 -21.54 7.58
CA LYS A 32 -4.51 -21.68 6.19
C LYS A 32 -5.63 -20.69 5.84
N ALA A 33 -6.29 -20.11 6.83
CA ALA A 33 -7.26 -19.02 6.64
C ALA A 33 -6.60 -17.73 6.12
N PHE A 34 -5.28 -17.61 6.15
CA PHE A 34 -4.55 -16.44 5.70
C PHE A 34 -3.49 -16.77 4.64
N ARG A 35 -3.17 -15.78 3.81
CA ARG A 35 -2.08 -15.81 2.84
C ARG A 35 -1.21 -14.58 3.01
N GLY A 36 0.10 -14.72 2.89
CA GLY A 36 1.01 -13.58 2.82
C GLY A 36 0.74 -12.72 1.58
N VAL A 37 0.68 -11.41 1.75
CA VAL A 37 0.60 -10.45 0.64
C VAL A 37 2.01 -10.01 0.26
N GLY A 38 2.75 -9.47 1.21
CA GLY A 38 4.12 -9.04 0.99
C GLY A 38 4.72 -8.24 2.15
N LEU A 39 6.00 -7.93 1.97
CA LEU A 39 6.74 -6.93 2.73
C LEU A 39 7.04 -5.78 1.76
N GLY A 40 6.75 -4.56 2.16
CA GLY A 40 7.00 -3.37 1.35
C GLY A 40 7.61 -2.28 2.22
N ASP A 41 8.43 -1.45 1.60
CA ASP A 41 9.07 -0.30 2.22
C ASP A 41 8.19 0.93 2.05
N ALA A 42 7.80 1.55 3.17
CA ALA A 42 7.00 2.77 3.14
C ALA A 42 7.81 3.93 2.53
N SER A 43 7.27 4.60 1.52
CA SER A 43 7.85 5.84 0.97
C SER A 43 7.43 7.08 1.78
N MET A 44 6.44 6.93 2.67
CA MET A 44 5.95 7.98 3.57
C MET A 44 6.62 7.93 4.95
N ASP A 45 6.65 9.08 5.64
CA ASP A 45 7.20 9.20 6.99
C ASP A 45 6.20 8.79 8.07
N ALA A 46 4.90 8.94 7.78
CA ALA A 46 3.82 8.52 8.67
C ALA A 46 2.63 7.99 7.88
N ALA A 47 1.89 7.06 8.50
CA ALA A 47 0.64 6.53 7.96
C ALA A 47 -0.40 6.35 9.06
N LEU A 48 -1.66 6.60 8.72
CA LEU A 48 -2.82 6.42 9.58
C LEU A 48 -3.95 5.76 8.81
N PHE A 49 -4.57 4.77 9.43
CA PHE A 49 -5.87 4.26 9.01
C PHE A 49 -6.93 4.82 9.95
N ARG A 50 -7.86 5.63 9.43
CA ARG A 50 -8.86 6.30 10.29
C ARG A 50 -9.90 5.31 10.83
N TYR A 51 -10.25 4.31 10.01
CA TYR A 51 -11.18 3.24 10.34
C TYR A 51 -10.95 2.06 9.39
N SER A 52 -11.39 0.87 9.81
CA SER A 52 -11.42 -0.30 8.92
C SER A 52 -12.46 -0.12 7.80
N PRO A 53 -12.28 -0.76 6.63
CA PRO A 53 -13.24 -0.73 5.53
C PRO A 53 -14.69 -0.98 5.99
N ASN A 54 -15.63 -0.14 5.55
CA ASN A 54 -17.06 -0.14 5.94
C ASN A 54 -17.29 0.06 7.46
N GLY A 55 -16.41 0.85 8.10
CA GLY A 55 -16.36 1.05 9.54
C GLY A 55 -16.30 2.51 9.96
N GLU A 56 -16.82 3.42 9.12
CA GLU A 56 -16.79 4.87 9.31
C GLU A 56 -17.18 5.25 10.75
N GLY A 57 -16.38 6.11 11.38
CA GLY A 57 -16.61 6.60 12.74
C GLY A 57 -16.31 5.59 13.86
N LYS A 58 -15.78 4.40 13.54
CA LYS A 58 -15.36 3.40 14.52
C LYS A 58 -13.85 3.21 14.51
N PRO A 59 -13.24 2.80 15.63
CA PRO A 59 -11.82 2.44 15.65
C PRO A 59 -11.49 1.36 14.62
N VAL A 60 -10.25 1.38 14.16
CA VAL A 60 -9.70 0.30 13.31
C VAL A 60 -9.82 -1.03 14.06
N ARG A 61 -10.22 -2.08 13.35
CA ARG A 61 -10.29 -3.41 13.93
C ARG A 61 -8.90 -4.00 14.01
N GLU A 62 -8.59 -4.55 15.16
CA GLU A 62 -7.31 -5.19 15.43
C GLU A 62 -7.48 -6.69 15.66
N ARG A 63 -6.43 -7.44 15.37
CA ARG A 63 -6.36 -8.88 15.63
C ARG A 63 -4.91 -9.33 15.79
N HIS A 64 -4.70 -10.35 16.61
CA HIS A 64 -3.42 -11.07 16.63
C HIS A 64 -3.41 -12.17 15.56
N ILE A 65 -2.41 -12.14 14.68
CA ILE A 65 -2.19 -13.17 13.64
C ILE A 65 -0.80 -13.73 13.84
N ALA A 66 -0.72 -15.05 14.07
CA ALA A 66 0.54 -15.76 14.35
C ALA A 66 1.40 -15.11 15.46
N GLY A 67 0.74 -14.54 16.48
CA GLY A 67 1.40 -13.93 17.64
C GLY A 67 1.83 -12.47 17.46
N ARG A 68 1.51 -11.82 16.34
CA ARG A 68 1.80 -10.40 16.07
C ARG A 68 0.50 -9.57 15.97
N PRO A 69 0.51 -8.28 16.36
CA PRO A 69 -0.64 -7.39 16.22
C PRO A 69 -0.82 -6.90 14.77
N PHE A 70 -2.05 -6.98 14.26
CA PHE A 70 -2.44 -6.52 12.93
C PHE A 70 -3.71 -5.66 12.98
N MET A 71 -3.81 -4.75 12.03
CA MET A 71 -4.98 -3.91 11.77
C MET A 71 -5.67 -4.30 10.46
N HIS A 72 -7.00 -4.33 10.43
CA HIS A 72 -7.77 -4.52 9.20
C HIS A 72 -7.84 -3.19 8.43
N VAL A 73 -7.08 -3.12 7.34
CA VAL A 73 -6.77 -1.86 6.65
C VAL A 73 -7.44 -1.71 5.29
N ALA A 74 -7.78 -2.82 4.62
CA ALA A 74 -8.26 -2.77 3.25
C ALA A 74 -9.16 -3.96 2.87
N ILE A 75 -10.09 -3.69 1.95
CA ILE A 75 -10.75 -4.71 1.13
C ILE A 75 -10.41 -4.36 -0.34
N PRO A 76 -9.59 -5.18 -1.02
CA PRO A 76 -9.28 -4.99 -2.43
C PRO A 76 -10.48 -5.37 -3.30
N GLY A 77 -10.69 -4.63 -4.37
CA GLY A 77 -11.59 -5.00 -5.47
C GLY A 77 -10.93 -6.00 -6.42
N GLU A 78 -11.51 -6.15 -7.61
CA GLU A 78 -10.92 -6.95 -8.69
C GLU A 78 -9.73 -6.21 -9.31
N PRO A 79 -8.56 -6.84 -9.46
CA PRO A 79 -7.41 -6.22 -10.10
C PRO A 79 -7.57 -6.20 -11.62
N PHE A 80 -7.17 -5.09 -12.23
CA PHE A 80 -6.92 -4.99 -13.66
C PHE A 80 -5.42 -5.04 -13.91
N VAL A 81 -4.97 -6.02 -14.69
CA VAL A 81 -3.54 -6.18 -15.03
C VAL A 81 -3.30 -5.61 -16.41
N HIS A 82 -2.48 -4.56 -16.50
CA HIS A 82 -2.02 -3.98 -17.76
C HIS A 82 -1.10 -4.96 -18.49
N SER A 83 -0.97 -4.84 -19.81
CA SER A 83 -0.19 -5.77 -20.65
C SER A 83 1.26 -5.95 -20.19
N ASP A 84 1.83 -4.89 -19.62
CA ASP A 84 3.23 -4.84 -19.18
C ASP A 84 3.40 -5.18 -17.69
N GLY A 85 2.33 -5.63 -17.03
CA GLY A 85 2.38 -6.22 -15.68
C GLY A 85 2.07 -5.27 -14.53
N MET A 86 1.87 -3.97 -14.77
CA MET A 86 1.33 -3.05 -13.77
C MET A 86 -0.09 -3.48 -13.40
N ILE A 87 -0.38 -3.52 -12.09
CA ILE A 87 -1.68 -3.90 -11.56
C ILE A 87 -2.38 -2.65 -11.07
N GLN A 88 -3.56 -2.36 -11.60
CA GLN A 88 -4.45 -1.32 -11.10
C GLN A 88 -5.58 -1.96 -10.30
N ILE A 89 -5.89 -1.40 -9.14
CA ILE A 89 -6.93 -1.96 -8.27
C ILE A 89 -7.63 -0.86 -7.49
N GLU A 90 -8.95 -0.98 -7.37
CA GLU A 90 -9.72 -0.17 -6.42
C GLU A 90 -9.64 -0.82 -5.04
N VAL A 91 -9.28 -0.05 -4.02
CA VAL A 91 -9.12 -0.54 -2.65
C VAL A 91 -10.00 0.29 -1.71
N ASN A 92 -10.95 -0.38 -1.08
CA ASN A 92 -11.68 0.22 0.03
C ASN A 92 -10.76 0.26 1.24
N LYS A 93 -10.21 1.45 1.53
CA LYS A 93 -9.38 1.76 2.70
C LYS A 93 -9.55 3.23 3.08
N SER A 94 -9.41 3.56 4.36
CA SER A 94 -9.41 4.96 4.82
C SER A 94 -8.00 5.36 5.27
N HIS A 95 -7.14 5.61 4.30
CA HIS A 95 -5.70 5.82 4.49
C HIS A 95 -5.33 7.30 4.43
N VAL A 96 -4.49 7.72 5.37
CA VAL A 96 -3.87 9.04 5.40
C VAL A 96 -2.36 8.81 5.46
N VAL A 97 -1.62 9.47 4.58
CA VAL A 97 -0.16 9.42 4.55
C VAL A 97 0.41 10.81 4.85
N GLY A 98 1.54 10.84 5.54
CA GLY A 98 2.26 12.04 5.91
C GLY A 98 3.69 12.00 5.40
N TYR A 99 4.14 13.11 4.84
CA TYR A 99 5.49 13.33 4.36
C TYR A 99 6.06 14.59 5.00
N GLU A 100 7.30 14.51 5.47
CA GLU A 100 8.02 15.66 6.04
C GLU A 100 8.50 16.63 4.95
N ALA A 101 8.82 17.86 5.34
CA ALA A 101 9.47 18.83 4.45
C ALA A 101 10.85 18.31 3.99
N GLY A 102 11.27 18.70 2.78
CA GLY A 102 12.54 18.29 2.17
C GLY A 102 12.51 16.91 1.51
N ARG A 103 11.41 16.15 1.62
CA ARG A 103 11.23 14.90 0.88
C ARG A 103 11.10 15.20 -0.62
N ILE A 104 11.74 14.37 -1.44
CA ILE A 104 11.48 14.28 -2.88
C ILE A 104 10.52 13.11 -3.07
N LEU A 105 9.33 13.40 -3.58
CA LEU A 105 8.30 12.40 -3.83
C LEU A 105 8.22 12.07 -5.31
N THR A 106 8.06 10.79 -5.65
CA THR A 106 7.68 10.38 -7.00
C THR A 106 6.15 10.37 -7.10
N ILE A 107 5.63 11.05 -8.13
CA ILE A 107 4.22 11.11 -8.48
C ILE A 107 4.04 10.46 -9.85
N MET A 108 3.11 9.52 -9.94
CA MET A 108 2.62 9.01 -11.22
C MET A 108 1.43 9.85 -11.67
N SER A 109 1.56 10.51 -12.82
CA SER A 109 0.50 11.33 -13.43
C SER A 109 -0.15 10.59 -14.57
N LEU A 110 -1.48 10.51 -14.53
CA LEU A 110 -2.35 9.97 -15.58
C LEU A 110 -3.43 11.01 -15.94
N PRO A 111 -4.12 10.87 -17.09
CA PRO A 111 -5.21 11.77 -17.46
C PRO A 111 -6.32 11.89 -16.40
N GLU A 112 -6.57 10.83 -15.64
CA GLU A 112 -7.57 10.75 -14.58
C GLU A 112 -7.11 11.34 -13.23
N GLY A 113 -5.81 11.53 -13.03
CA GLY A 113 -5.30 12.07 -11.77
C GLY A 113 -3.83 11.80 -11.48
N ASP A 114 -3.40 12.30 -10.33
CA ASP A 114 -2.06 12.11 -9.78
C ASP A 114 -2.09 11.10 -8.63
N PHE A 115 -1.10 10.21 -8.62
CA PHE A 115 -0.94 9.12 -7.68
C PHE A 115 0.42 9.25 -6.99
N VAL A 116 0.42 9.45 -5.68
CA VAL A 116 1.64 9.63 -4.89
C VAL A 116 2.20 8.28 -4.50
N GLU A 117 3.51 8.08 -4.61
CA GLU A 117 4.13 6.84 -4.16
C GLU A 117 3.86 6.58 -2.67
N VAL A 118 3.44 5.35 -2.34
CA VAL A 118 3.19 4.88 -0.96
C VAL A 118 4.13 3.73 -0.57
N VAL A 119 4.58 2.93 -1.53
CA VAL A 119 5.52 1.82 -1.29
C VAL A 119 6.61 1.82 -2.35
N GLY A 120 7.86 1.68 -1.92
CA GLY A 120 9.01 1.47 -2.80
C GLY A 120 10.11 2.52 -2.72
N ASN A 121 11.00 2.47 -3.70
CA ASN A 121 12.14 3.36 -3.88
C ASN A 121 12.21 3.83 -5.34
N ALA A 122 12.52 5.12 -5.53
CA ALA A 122 12.71 5.77 -6.82
C ALA A 122 13.86 5.16 -7.67
N GLU A 123 14.78 4.39 -7.07
CA GLU A 123 15.82 3.65 -7.82
C GLU A 123 15.27 2.70 -8.89
N HIS A 124 13.98 2.31 -8.79
CA HIS A 124 13.31 1.44 -9.75
C HIS A 124 12.36 2.17 -10.70
N ASP A 125 12.40 3.51 -10.77
CA ASP A 125 11.49 4.33 -11.59
C ASP A 125 11.60 4.03 -13.09
N GLU A 126 12.82 3.84 -13.60
CA GLU A 126 13.09 3.62 -15.03
C GLU A 126 12.56 2.26 -15.53
N ASP A 127 12.36 1.30 -14.62
CA ASP A 127 11.87 -0.04 -14.93
C ASP A 127 10.34 -0.14 -14.85
N LEU A 128 9.64 0.95 -14.50
CA LEU A 128 8.20 0.91 -14.28
C LEU A 128 7.42 0.82 -15.60
N PRO A 129 6.59 -0.23 -15.78
CA PRO A 129 5.69 -0.32 -16.92
C PRO A 129 4.48 0.58 -16.70
N LEU A 130 4.66 1.90 -16.91
CA LEU A 130 3.59 2.86 -16.68
C LEU A 130 2.39 2.57 -17.60
N PRO A 131 1.14 2.74 -17.10
CA PRO A 131 -0.04 2.67 -17.96
C PRO A 131 0.03 3.65 -19.12
N ASP A 132 -0.79 3.44 -20.15
CA ASP A 132 -0.87 4.34 -21.30
C ASP A 132 -1.01 5.81 -20.86
N LYS A 133 -0.13 6.66 -21.40
CA LYS A 133 -0.03 8.10 -21.08
C LYS A 133 0.43 8.42 -19.65
N GLY A 134 0.74 7.42 -18.84
CA GLY A 134 1.36 7.56 -17.53
C GLY A 134 2.75 8.17 -17.62
N ARG A 135 3.07 9.07 -16.70
CA ARG A 135 4.39 9.70 -16.57
C ARG A 135 4.76 9.78 -15.11
N LEU A 136 6.04 9.59 -14.81
CA LEU A 136 6.58 9.90 -13.48
C LEU A 136 7.10 11.34 -13.47
N ARG A 137 6.91 12.00 -12.33
CA ARG A 137 7.54 13.28 -12.03
C ARG A 137 7.91 13.32 -10.56
N THR A 138 8.93 14.11 -10.23
CA THR A 138 9.33 14.33 -8.85
C THR A 138 8.85 15.68 -8.33
N VAL A 139 8.58 15.75 -7.03
CA VAL A 139 8.23 16.98 -6.32
C VAL A 139 9.02 17.05 -5.03
N GLU A 140 9.74 18.15 -4.82
CA GLU A 140 10.37 18.45 -3.53
C GLU A 140 9.37 19.21 -2.63
N LEU A 141 9.09 18.65 -1.46
CA LEU A 141 8.18 19.26 -0.50
C LEU A 141 8.84 20.42 0.24
N GLN A 142 8.30 21.63 0.08
CA GLN A 142 8.77 22.82 0.79
C GLN A 142 8.21 22.93 2.23
N ALA A 143 7.17 22.15 2.54
CA ALA A 143 6.53 22.06 3.84
C ALA A 143 5.98 20.63 4.03
N PRO A 144 5.72 20.17 5.27
CA PRO A 144 5.11 18.87 5.48
C PRO A 144 3.77 18.75 4.73
N TRP A 145 3.51 17.57 4.18
CA TRP A 145 2.31 17.31 3.40
C TRP A 145 1.57 16.09 3.94
N ILE A 146 0.28 16.29 4.27
CA ILE A 146 -0.61 15.23 4.71
C ILE A 146 -1.65 15.00 3.61
N VAL A 147 -1.74 13.77 3.13
CA VAL A 147 -2.66 13.37 2.06
C VAL A 147 -3.68 12.40 2.62
N THR A 148 -4.95 12.78 2.56
CA THR A 148 -6.05 11.81 2.75
C THR A 148 -6.37 11.19 1.41
N LEU A 149 -6.13 9.90 1.25
CA LEU A 149 -6.45 9.19 0.02
C LEU A 149 -7.98 9.06 -0.12
N PRO A 150 -8.52 9.06 -1.35
CA PRO A 150 -9.93 8.74 -1.60
C PRO A 150 -10.32 7.39 -0.98
N SER A 151 -11.61 7.20 -0.69
CA SER A 151 -12.13 5.93 -0.20
C SER A 151 -13.44 5.60 -0.93
N PRO A 152 -13.45 4.64 -1.86
CA PRO A 152 -12.30 3.79 -2.24
C PRO A 152 -11.17 4.58 -2.94
N THR A 153 -9.93 4.09 -2.84
CA THR A 153 -8.77 4.62 -3.57
C THR A 153 -8.47 3.73 -4.76
N VAL A 154 -8.08 4.32 -5.89
CA VAL A 154 -7.38 3.57 -6.94
C VAL A 154 -5.90 3.51 -6.55
N ALA A 155 -5.30 2.34 -6.68
CA ALA A 155 -3.88 2.12 -6.42
C ALA A 155 -3.27 1.32 -7.57
N PHE A 156 -2.00 1.60 -7.84
CA PHE A 156 -1.19 0.86 -8.80
C PHE A 156 -0.11 0.08 -8.06
N PHE A 157 0.20 -1.12 -8.53
CA PHE A 157 1.22 -1.99 -7.99
C PHE A 157 2.08 -2.60 -9.09
N TYR A 158 3.39 -2.63 -8.85
CA TYR A 158 4.32 -3.40 -9.66
C TYR A 158 5.24 -4.21 -8.75
N PHE A 159 5.48 -5.48 -9.11
CA PHE A 159 6.23 -6.44 -8.31
C PHE A 159 7.49 -6.94 -9.05
N GLY A 160 8.07 -6.13 -9.94
CA GLY A 160 9.26 -6.47 -10.72
C GLY A 160 10.56 -6.40 -9.93
N SER A 161 11.49 -5.51 -10.31
CA SER A 161 12.80 -5.33 -9.66
C SER A 161 12.69 -4.91 -8.19
N GLY A 162 11.58 -4.29 -7.80
CA GLY A 162 11.17 -4.02 -6.43
C GLY A 162 9.67 -3.75 -6.37
N MET A 163 9.07 -3.89 -5.18
CA MET A 163 7.66 -3.55 -4.99
C MET A 163 7.49 -2.03 -5.10
N ARG A 164 6.63 -1.58 -6.02
CA ARG A 164 6.26 -0.17 -6.19
C ARG A 164 4.75 -0.02 -6.04
N SER A 165 4.31 1.04 -5.37
CA SER A 165 2.90 1.38 -5.25
C SER A 165 2.64 2.88 -5.29
N PHE A 166 1.59 3.27 -6.03
CA PHE A 166 1.10 4.64 -6.20
C PHE A 166 -0.41 4.71 -5.94
#